data_AF-A0A3A9TCF3-F1
#
_entry.id   AF-A0A3A9TCF3-F1
#
_cell.length_a   1.000
_cell.length_b   1.000
_cell.length_c   1.000
_cell.angle_alpha   90.00
_cell.angle_beta   90.00
_cell.angle_gamma   90.00
#
_symmetry.space_group_name_H-M   'P 1'
#
loop_
_entity.id
_entity.type
_entity.pdbx_description
1 polymer ?
#
loop_
_entity_poly.entity_id
_entity_poly.type
_entity_poly.pdbx_seq_one_letter_code
_entity_poly.pdbx_strand_id
1 'polypeptide(L)'
;MSLKNITIVLWGTPKRTDDWIEWYERIKELSAKMGHPITHLGITGIKNSSSKIVTVSRKERQMIESIKNGEVLDSLSCLSLPKDYKIAAFDYDVFFIRNEAYVAATIKDDYYNPTVESDVISMIKDYVDDYEGEIFSTSVKEVPFLYVATKEKNNLDTYELIKTIDRK
;
A
#
# COMPACT_ATOMS: atom_id res chain seq x y z
N MET A 1 7.83 8.54 -19.31
CA MET A 1 7.84 8.29 -17.86
C MET A 1 7.03 9.38 -17.22
N SER A 2 5.88 9.02 -16.66
CA SER A 2 5.08 9.95 -15.87
C SER A 2 5.88 10.46 -14.68
N LEU A 3 5.64 11.72 -14.35
CA LEU A 3 6.22 12.42 -13.21
C LEU A 3 5.28 12.42 -12.00
N LYS A 4 4.17 11.68 -12.09
CA LYS A 4 3.14 11.60 -11.06
C LYS A 4 2.94 10.18 -10.53
N ASN A 5 2.55 10.12 -9.27
CA ASN A 5 2.01 8.97 -8.58
C ASN A 5 0.53 9.21 -8.30
N ILE A 6 -0.31 8.19 -8.49
CA ILE A 6 -1.70 8.17 -8.05
C ILE A 6 -1.79 7.35 -6.77
N THR A 7 -2.37 7.93 -5.72
CA THR A 7 -2.62 7.26 -4.45
C THR A 7 -4.12 7.08 -4.24
N ILE A 8 -4.51 5.84 -3.96
CA ILE A 8 -5.86 5.47 -3.53
C ILE A 8 -5.76 5.09 -2.05
N VAL A 9 -6.56 5.71 -1.20
CA VAL A 9 -6.56 5.46 0.24
C VAL A 9 -7.97 5.39 0.78
N LEU A 10 -8.19 4.46 1.71
CA LEU A 10 -9.35 4.41 2.58
C LEU A 10 -8.88 4.50 4.03
N TRP A 11 -9.31 5.53 4.74
CA TRP A 11 -9.15 5.65 6.19
C TRP A 11 -10.41 5.12 6.87
N GLY A 12 -10.23 4.25 7.87
CA GLY A 12 -11.35 3.63 8.56
C GLY A 12 -10.87 2.55 9.53
N THR A 13 -11.81 1.73 9.98
CA THR A 13 -11.52 0.68 10.96
C THR A 13 -11.19 -0.63 10.24
N PRO A 14 -10.17 -1.40 10.62
CA PRO A 14 -9.90 -2.70 10.03
C PRO A 14 -11.10 -3.64 10.22
N LYS A 15 -11.56 -4.27 9.14
CA LYS A 15 -12.63 -5.27 9.18
C LYS A 15 -12.28 -6.47 10.05
N ARG A 16 -11.03 -6.89 9.95
CA ARG A 16 -10.43 -8.05 10.61
C ARG A 16 -8.97 -7.74 10.90
N THR A 17 -8.39 -8.46 11.85
CA THR A 17 -6.97 -8.32 12.23
C THR A 17 -6.18 -9.61 12.05
N ASP A 18 -6.82 -10.68 11.57
CA ASP A 18 -6.27 -12.04 11.42
C ASP A 18 -6.08 -12.46 9.95
N ASP A 19 -6.44 -11.61 8.99
CA ASP A 19 -6.47 -11.88 7.56
C ASP A 19 -5.23 -11.37 6.79
N TRP A 20 -4.11 -11.15 7.47
CA TRP A 20 -2.88 -10.61 6.88
C TRP A 20 -2.31 -11.46 5.74
N ILE A 21 -2.40 -12.79 5.86
CA ILE A 21 -1.94 -13.71 4.81
C ILE A 21 -2.85 -13.60 3.57
N GLU A 22 -4.16 -13.53 3.77
CA GLU A 22 -5.14 -13.36 2.70
C GLU A 22 -4.92 -12.02 1.98
N TRP A 23 -4.76 -10.94 2.74
CA TRP A 23 -4.39 -9.61 2.26
C TRP A 23 -3.14 -9.66 1.38
N TYR A 24 -2.07 -10.27 1.87
CA TYR A 24 -0.81 -10.37 1.16
C TYR A 24 -0.92 -11.15 -0.16
N GLU A 25 -1.59 -12.31 -0.17
CA GLU A 25 -1.76 -13.10 -1.40
C GLU A 25 -2.62 -12.36 -2.43
N ARG A 26 -3.70 -11.67 -1.99
CA ARG A 26 -4.53 -10.86 -2.89
C ARG A 26 -3.77 -9.69 -3.49
N ILE A 27 -2.90 -9.02 -2.72
CA ILE A 27 -2.01 -7.99 -3.28
C ILE A 27 -1.06 -8.60 -4.31
N LYS A 28 -0.44 -9.74 -4.02
CA LYS A 28 0.49 -10.40 -4.96
C LYS A 28 -0.18 -10.69 -6.29
N GLU A 29 -1.39 -11.26 -6.25
CA GLU A 29 -2.17 -11.55 -7.44
C GLU A 29 -2.53 -10.27 -8.22
N LEU A 30 -3.02 -9.24 -7.53
CA LEU A 30 -3.37 -7.96 -8.14
C LEU A 30 -2.14 -7.29 -8.78
N SER A 31 -1.03 -7.22 -8.05
CA SER A 31 0.22 -6.61 -8.50
C SER A 31 0.82 -7.35 -9.69
N ALA A 32 0.75 -8.69 -9.69
CA ALA A 32 1.16 -9.50 -10.84
C ALA A 32 0.28 -9.27 -12.07
N LYS A 33 -1.05 -9.13 -11.92
CA LYS A 33 -1.97 -8.79 -13.02
C LYS A 33 -1.66 -7.42 -13.64
N MET A 34 -1.17 -6.47 -12.84
CA MET A 34 -0.70 -5.17 -13.31
C MET A 34 0.67 -5.22 -14.00
N GLY A 35 1.36 -6.37 -14.02
CA GLY A 35 2.72 -6.49 -14.57
C GLY A 35 3.83 -6.07 -13.61
N HIS A 36 3.49 -5.79 -12.35
CA HIS A 36 4.41 -5.29 -11.32
C HIS A 36 4.41 -6.22 -10.10
N PRO A 37 4.97 -7.43 -10.20
CA PRO A 37 4.96 -8.37 -9.08
C PRO A 37 5.66 -7.80 -7.85
N ILE A 38 5.12 -8.07 -6.65
CA ILE A 38 5.72 -7.62 -5.40
C ILE A 38 7.11 -8.21 -5.24
N THR A 39 8.10 -7.34 -5.02
CA THR A 39 9.51 -7.72 -4.84
C THR A 39 10.01 -7.48 -3.43
N HIS A 40 9.35 -6.59 -2.68
CA HIS A 40 9.76 -6.19 -1.34
C HIS A 40 8.59 -6.09 -0.35
N LEU A 41 8.92 -6.22 0.93
CA LEU A 41 8.01 -6.18 2.06
C LEU A 41 8.55 -5.25 3.15
N GLY A 42 7.67 -4.53 3.81
CA GLY A 42 7.92 -3.89 5.11
C GLY A 42 6.93 -4.44 6.12
N ILE A 43 7.41 -4.89 7.27
CA ILE A 43 6.57 -5.55 8.29
C ILE A 43 6.82 -4.85 9.62
N THR A 44 5.76 -4.55 10.35
CA THR A 44 5.85 -4.06 11.73
C THR A 44 4.84 -4.81 12.59
N GLY A 45 5.26 -5.21 13.79
CA GLY A 45 4.42 -5.90 14.76
C GLY A 45 5.07 -5.87 16.15
N ILE A 46 4.37 -6.42 17.15
CA ILE A 46 4.75 -6.35 18.58
C ILE A 46 6.20 -6.80 18.84
N LYS A 47 6.70 -7.79 18.10
CA LYS A 47 8.07 -8.34 18.25
C LYS A 47 9.11 -7.73 17.29
N ASN A 48 8.67 -7.04 16.25
CA ASN A 48 9.50 -6.48 15.19
C ASN A 48 9.18 -4.99 15.02
N SER A 49 9.91 -4.15 15.74
CA SER A 49 9.77 -2.69 15.70
C SER A 49 10.41 -2.03 14.47
N SER A 50 11.11 -2.78 13.61
CA SER A 50 11.77 -2.21 12.44
C SER A 50 10.91 -2.39 11.18
N SER A 51 10.41 -1.29 10.62
CA SER A 51 9.74 -1.20 9.33
C SER A 51 10.69 -1.36 8.12
N LYS A 52 11.80 -2.07 8.30
CA LYS A 52 12.84 -2.20 7.27
C LYS A 52 12.28 -2.93 6.05
N ILE A 53 12.43 -2.30 4.89
CA ILE A 53 12.09 -2.92 3.62
C ILE A 53 13.07 -4.05 3.29
N VAL A 54 12.55 -5.24 2.99
CA VAL A 54 13.27 -6.48 2.75
C VAL A 54 12.75 -7.17 1.49
N THR A 55 13.59 -7.94 0.79
CA THR A 55 13.16 -8.68 -0.40
C THR A 55 12.24 -9.84 -0.02
N VAL A 56 11.16 -10.04 -0.80
CA VAL A 56 10.19 -11.14 -0.63
C VAL A 56 10.89 -12.49 -0.48
N SER A 57 11.83 -12.80 -1.37
CA SER A 57 12.59 -14.05 -1.40
C SER A 57 13.32 -14.40 -0.10
N ARG A 58 13.61 -13.41 0.75
CA ARG A 58 14.31 -13.62 2.04
C ARG A 58 13.37 -13.79 3.22
N LYS A 59 12.16 -13.23 3.16
CA LYS A 59 11.33 -12.98 4.34
C LYS A 59 9.89 -13.46 4.24
N GLU A 60 9.39 -13.79 3.06
CA GLU A 60 8.01 -14.25 2.85
C GLU A 60 7.68 -15.48 3.69
N ARG A 61 8.47 -16.55 3.57
CA ARG A 61 8.22 -17.80 4.31
C ARG A 61 8.22 -17.56 5.83
N GLN A 62 9.20 -16.80 6.31
CA GLN A 62 9.33 -16.45 7.73
C GLN A 62 8.12 -15.63 8.21
N MET A 63 7.69 -14.63 7.43
CA MET A 63 6.51 -13.81 7.73
C MET A 63 5.25 -14.67 7.85
N ILE A 64 5.01 -15.55 6.86
CA ILE A 64 3.84 -16.43 6.85
C ILE A 64 3.85 -17.38 8.06
N GLU A 65 5.00 -17.98 8.37
CA GLU A 65 5.16 -18.85 9.55
C GLU A 65 4.92 -18.08 10.86
N SER A 66 5.45 -16.86 10.98
CA SER A 66 5.24 -15.97 12.12
C SER A 66 3.76 -15.67 12.35
N ILE A 67 3.03 -15.26 11.31
CA ILE A 67 1.60 -14.95 11.40
C ILE A 67 0.81 -16.20 11.79
N LYS A 68 1.11 -17.37 11.19
CA LYS A 68 0.47 -18.65 11.55
C LYS A 68 0.71 -19.05 13.01
N ASN A 69 1.83 -18.64 13.58
CA ASN A 69 2.19 -18.88 14.98
C ASN A 69 1.63 -17.81 15.94
N GLY A 70 0.73 -16.93 15.46
CA GLY A 70 0.03 -15.94 16.29
C GLY A 70 0.76 -14.61 16.47
N GLU A 71 1.76 -14.29 15.64
CA GLU A 71 2.32 -12.93 15.63
C GLU A 71 1.28 -11.93 15.12
N VAL A 72 1.01 -10.91 15.92
CA VAL A 72 0.12 -9.80 15.56
C VAL A 72 0.95 -8.73 14.84
N LEU A 73 0.48 -8.34 13.65
CA LEU A 73 1.08 -7.28 12.86
C LEU A 73 0.34 -5.96 13.08
N ASP A 74 1.11 -4.88 13.17
CA ASP A 74 0.61 -3.51 13.23
C ASP A 74 0.49 -2.94 11.81
N SER A 75 1.40 -3.33 10.92
CA SER A 75 1.34 -2.94 9.51
C SER A 75 2.07 -3.91 8.58
N LEU A 76 1.58 -3.94 7.33
CA LEU A 76 2.23 -4.62 6.22
C LEU A 76 2.30 -3.68 5.01
N SER A 77 3.51 -3.53 4.48
CA SER A 77 3.84 -2.80 3.25
C SER A 77 4.32 -3.78 2.19
N CYS A 78 3.84 -3.66 0.97
CA CYS A 78 4.20 -4.51 -0.17
C CYS A 78 4.56 -3.63 -1.36
N LEU A 79 5.79 -3.78 -1.88
CA LEU A 79 6.32 -2.92 -2.93
C LEU A 79 6.78 -3.73 -4.14
N SER A 80 6.47 -3.22 -5.33
CA SER A 80 7.17 -3.56 -6.56
C SER A 80 8.25 -2.52 -6.80
N LEU A 81 9.51 -2.89 -6.55
CA LEU A 81 10.67 -2.07 -6.86
C LEU A 81 11.36 -2.57 -8.14
N PRO A 82 11.76 -1.66 -9.07
CA PRO A 82 12.56 -1.99 -10.24
C PRO A 82 13.96 -2.47 -9.82
N LYS A 83 14.66 -3.22 -10.67
CA LYS A 83 15.96 -3.84 -10.30
C LYS A 83 17.05 -2.82 -9.93
N ASP A 84 16.97 -1.61 -10.46
CA ASP A 84 17.92 -0.51 -10.33
C ASP A 84 17.45 0.59 -9.37
N TYR A 85 16.44 0.30 -8.53
CA TYR A 85 15.97 1.24 -7.51
C TYR A 85 17.11 1.69 -6.59
N LYS A 86 17.08 2.95 -6.16
CA LYS A 86 18.04 3.54 -5.22
C LYS A 86 17.42 3.71 -3.84
N ILE A 87 16.19 4.23 -3.79
CA ILE A 87 15.47 4.55 -2.55
C ILE A 87 14.05 4.00 -2.66
N ALA A 88 13.77 2.98 -1.84
CA ALA A 88 12.48 2.28 -1.85
C ALA A 88 11.27 3.18 -1.58
N ALA A 89 11.45 4.32 -0.89
CA ALA A 89 10.38 5.28 -0.61
C ALA A 89 9.96 6.16 -1.80
N PHE A 90 10.72 6.14 -2.90
CA PHE A 90 10.45 6.97 -4.09
C PHE A 90 10.40 6.15 -5.38
N ASP A 91 11.20 5.11 -5.48
CA ASP A 91 11.46 4.43 -6.77
C ASP A 91 10.48 3.29 -7.09
N TYR A 92 9.45 3.09 -6.27
CA TYR A 92 8.48 2.01 -6.47
C TYR A 92 7.64 2.21 -7.74
N ASP A 93 7.29 1.11 -8.39
CA ASP A 93 6.26 1.09 -9.44
C ASP A 93 4.85 1.04 -8.83
N VAL A 94 4.73 0.25 -7.77
CA VAL A 94 3.49 0.04 -7.00
C VAL A 94 3.86 -0.15 -5.53
N PHE A 95 3.10 0.46 -4.62
CA PHE A 95 3.25 0.30 -3.18
C PHE A 95 1.87 0.18 -2.52
N PHE A 96 1.58 -0.98 -1.94
CA PHE A 96 0.43 -1.21 -1.05
C PHE A 96 0.83 -1.15 0.41
N ILE A 97 -0.03 -0.60 1.25
CA ILE A 97 0.12 -0.59 2.70
C ILE A 97 -1.21 -0.79 3.39
N ARG A 98 -1.18 -1.51 4.51
CA ARG A 98 -2.30 -1.66 5.44
C ARG A 98 -1.80 -1.56 6.88
N ASN A 99 -2.56 -0.86 7.71
CA ASN A 99 -2.38 -0.79 9.16
C ASN A 99 -3.74 -0.61 9.85
N GLU A 100 -3.73 -0.26 11.14
CA GLU A 100 -4.94 -0.06 11.94
C GLU A 100 -5.78 1.17 11.57
N ALA A 101 -5.23 2.13 10.84
CA ALA A 101 -5.89 3.40 10.53
C ALA A 101 -6.32 3.52 9.06
N TYR A 102 -5.64 2.84 8.15
CA TYR A 102 -5.92 2.93 6.72
C TYR A 102 -5.41 1.74 5.91
N VAL A 103 -5.98 1.64 4.71
CA VAL A 103 -5.48 0.79 3.61
C VAL A 103 -5.26 1.68 2.41
N ALA A 104 -4.09 1.59 1.79
CA ALA A 104 -3.72 2.47 0.69
C ALA A 104 -2.84 1.78 -0.35
N ALA A 105 -2.86 2.33 -1.56
CA ALA A 105 -2.02 1.95 -2.68
C ALA A 105 -1.53 3.20 -3.42
N THR A 106 -0.24 3.26 -3.73
CA THR A 106 0.34 4.25 -4.64
C THR A 106 0.87 3.55 -5.89
N ILE A 107 0.53 4.10 -7.05
CA ILE A 107 0.83 3.53 -8.37
C ILE A 107 1.38 4.66 -9.24
N LYS A 108 2.43 4.40 -10.04
CA LYS A 108 2.85 5.36 -11.06
C LYS A 108 1.71 5.61 -12.05
N ASP A 109 1.50 6.85 -12.40
CA ASP A 109 0.41 7.26 -13.28
C ASP A 109 0.48 6.60 -14.68
N ASP A 110 1.68 6.24 -15.17
CA ASP A 110 1.86 5.43 -16.40
C ASP A 110 1.12 4.07 -16.36
N TYR A 111 0.82 3.54 -15.16
CA TYR A 111 0.15 2.24 -14.96
C TYR A 111 -1.31 2.41 -14.49
N TYR A 112 -1.74 3.64 -14.21
CA TYR A 112 -3.07 3.93 -13.71
C TYR A 112 -4.10 3.98 -14.85
N ASN A 113 -5.22 3.29 -14.66
CA ASN A 113 -6.37 3.34 -15.57
C ASN A 113 -7.65 2.93 -14.82
N PRO A 114 -8.85 3.13 -15.39
CA PRO A 114 -10.11 2.83 -14.70
C PRO A 114 -10.27 1.38 -14.23
N THR A 115 -9.70 0.40 -14.93
CA THR A 115 -9.72 -1.01 -14.52
C THR A 115 -8.87 -1.20 -13.27
N VAL A 116 -7.64 -0.68 -13.28
CA VAL A 116 -6.73 -0.72 -12.11
C VAL A 116 -7.33 0.02 -10.92
N GLU A 117 -7.93 1.20 -11.13
CA GLU A 117 -8.66 1.93 -10.09
C GLU A 117 -9.73 1.03 -9.45
N SER A 118 -10.61 0.45 -10.27
CA SER A 118 -11.70 -0.40 -9.80
C SER A 118 -11.20 -1.62 -9.04
N ASP A 119 -10.18 -2.31 -9.56
CA ASP A 119 -9.63 -3.51 -8.94
C ASP A 119 -8.97 -3.20 -7.59
N VAL A 120 -8.19 -2.12 -7.51
CA VAL A 120 -7.55 -1.68 -6.27
C VAL A 120 -8.60 -1.27 -5.25
N ILE A 121 -9.57 -0.43 -5.63
CA ILE A 121 -10.65 -0.01 -4.73
C ILE A 121 -11.44 -1.21 -4.23
N SER A 122 -11.83 -2.12 -5.13
CA SER A 122 -12.57 -3.33 -4.74
C SER A 122 -11.78 -4.18 -3.76
N MET A 123 -10.46 -4.31 -3.96
CA MET A 123 -9.59 -5.11 -3.11
C MET A 123 -9.43 -4.47 -1.73
N ILE A 124 -9.08 -3.18 -1.64
CA ILE A 124 -8.83 -2.53 -0.35
C ILE A 124 -10.11 -2.34 0.49
N LYS A 125 -11.28 -2.21 -0.16
CA LYS A 125 -12.60 -2.14 0.52
C LYS A 125 -12.92 -3.40 1.32
N ASP A 126 -12.35 -4.55 0.98
CA ASP A 126 -12.59 -5.79 1.72
C ASP A 126 -11.92 -5.81 3.09
N TYR A 127 -11.03 -4.85 3.38
CA TYR A 127 -10.21 -4.83 4.60
C TYR A 127 -10.50 -3.67 5.55
N VAL A 128 -11.41 -2.77 5.16
CA VAL A 128 -11.77 -1.58 5.95
C VAL A 128 -13.29 -1.40 6.02
N ASP A 129 -13.77 -1.07 7.20
CA ASP A 129 -15.13 -0.65 7.52
C ASP A 129 -15.17 0.83 7.91
N ASP A 130 -16.35 1.43 7.79
CA ASP A 130 -16.69 2.80 8.19
C ASP A 130 -15.69 3.82 7.65
N TYR A 131 -15.42 3.68 6.36
CA TYR A 131 -14.34 4.39 5.71
C TYR A 131 -14.81 5.66 5.00
N GLU A 132 -13.89 6.62 4.98
CA GLU A 132 -13.79 7.68 3.97
C GLU A 132 -12.50 7.47 3.17
N GLY A 133 -12.45 8.00 1.95
CA GLY A 133 -11.31 7.76 1.09
C GLY A 133 -11.09 8.82 0.05
N GLU A 134 -9.90 8.79 -0.51
CA GLU A 134 -9.45 9.72 -1.54
C GLU A 134 -8.67 8.99 -2.61
N ILE A 135 -8.78 9.52 -3.83
CA ILE A 135 -7.87 9.30 -4.93
C ILE A 135 -7.22 10.65 -5.21
N PHE A 136 -5.90 10.72 -5.16
CA PHE A 136 -5.16 11.95 -5.41
C PHE A 136 -3.86 11.67 -6.15
N SER A 137 -3.33 12.69 -6.80
CA SER A 137 -2.01 12.63 -7.45
C SER A 137 -0.98 13.48 -6.72
N THR A 138 0.28 13.06 -6.83
CA THR A 138 1.46 13.80 -6.34
C THR A 138 2.62 13.60 -7.30
N SER A 139 3.68 14.38 -7.13
CA SER A 139 4.97 14.18 -7.76
C SER A 139 5.61 12.86 -7.30
N VAL A 140 6.34 12.20 -8.20
CA VAL A 140 7.18 11.02 -7.88
C VAL A 140 8.31 11.32 -6.89
N LYS A 141 8.61 12.60 -6.65
CA LYS A 141 9.63 13.04 -5.69
C LYS A 141 9.09 13.23 -4.26
N GLU A 142 7.79 13.03 -4.06
CA GLU A 142 7.14 13.17 -2.77
C GLU A 142 6.79 11.79 -2.20
N VAL A 143 6.46 11.76 -0.90
CA VAL A 143 6.05 10.52 -0.21
C VAL A 143 4.56 10.66 0.18
N PRO A 144 3.62 10.15 -0.63
CA PRO A 144 2.19 10.27 -0.37
C PRO A 144 1.77 9.77 1.00
N PHE A 145 2.46 8.75 1.51
CA PHE A 145 2.14 8.14 2.79
C PHE A 145 2.37 9.05 4.01
N LEU A 146 3.15 10.14 3.88
CA LEU A 146 3.25 11.15 4.93
C LEU A 146 1.92 11.90 5.10
N TYR A 147 1.32 12.32 3.98
CA TYR A 147 -0.03 12.87 4.00
C TYR A 147 -1.05 11.83 4.45
N VAL A 148 -1.00 10.60 3.93
CA VAL A 148 -1.96 9.55 4.33
C VAL A 148 -1.94 9.31 5.84
N ALA A 149 -0.76 9.29 6.46
CA ALA A 149 -0.65 9.06 7.90
C ALA A 149 -1.12 10.23 8.77
N THR A 150 -1.04 11.47 8.27
CA THR A 150 -1.26 12.69 9.07
C THR A 150 -2.51 13.48 8.68
N LYS A 151 -2.98 13.31 7.45
CA LYS A 151 -3.96 14.14 6.74
C LYS A 151 -3.56 15.63 6.62
N GLU A 152 -2.29 15.98 6.86
CA GLU A 152 -1.82 17.37 6.75
C GLU A 152 -1.32 17.65 5.33
N LYS A 153 -2.02 18.53 4.59
CA LYS A 153 -1.73 18.82 3.17
C LYS A 153 -0.36 19.45 2.92
N ASN A 154 0.21 20.14 3.91
CA ASN A 154 1.57 20.69 3.86
C ASN A 154 2.68 19.62 3.77
N ASN A 155 2.35 18.33 3.95
CA ASN A 155 3.27 17.23 3.68
C ASN A 155 3.44 16.93 2.18
N LEU A 156 2.63 17.55 1.31
CA LEU A 156 2.68 17.39 -0.13
C LEU A 156 2.48 18.75 -0.83
N ASP A 157 3.52 19.24 -1.49
CA ASP A 157 3.47 20.50 -2.25
C ASP A 157 2.66 20.34 -3.54
N THR A 158 2.63 19.12 -4.11
CA THR A 158 1.98 18.86 -5.41
C THR A 158 0.70 18.04 -5.32
N TYR A 159 0.08 17.98 -4.14
CA TYR A 159 -1.18 17.29 -3.93
C TYR A 159 -2.29 17.82 -4.85
N GLU A 160 -2.93 16.92 -5.58
CA GLU A 160 -4.08 17.21 -6.42
C GLU A 160 -5.14 16.12 -6.20
N LEU A 161 -6.26 16.49 -5.56
CA LEU A 161 -7.39 15.60 -5.36
C LEU A 161 -8.07 15.28 -6.69
N ILE A 162 -8.27 13.98 -6.98
CA ILE A 162 -8.96 13.50 -8.17
C ILE A 162 -10.42 13.17 -7.82
N LYS A 163 -10.64 12.44 -6.72
CA LYS A 163 -11.97 11.91 -6.36
C LYS A 163 -12.03 11.53 -4.88
N THR A 164 -13.20 11.71 -4.26
CA THR A 164 -13.50 11.18 -2.92
C THR A 164 -14.21 9.82 -3.03
N ILE A 165 -14.06 8.99 -2.00
CA ILE A 165 -14.67 7.66 -1.89
C ILE A 165 -15.40 7.59 -0.56
N ASP A 166 -16.73 7.59 -0.61
CA ASP A 166 -17.55 7.51 0.60
C ASP A 166 -18.23 6.14 0.72
N ARG A 167 -18.35 5.64 1.95
CA ARG A 167 -19.25 4.52 2.27
C ARG A 167 -20.69 5.05 2.22
N LYS A 168 -21.42 4.75 1.14
CA LYS A 168 -22.88 4.93 1.09
C LYS A 168 -23.58 3.93 2.02
#